data_AF-A0A249PGI9-F1
#
_entry.id   AF-A0A249PGI9-F1
#
_cell.length_a   1.000
_cell.length_b   1.000
_cell.length_c   1.000
_cell.angle_alpha   90.00
_cell.angle_beta   90.00
_cell.angle_gamma   90.00
#
_symmetry.space_group_name_H-M   'P 1'
#
loop_
_entity.id
_entity.type
_entity.pdbx_description
1 polymer ?
#
loop_
_entity_poly.entity_id
_entity_poly.type
_entity_poly.pdbx_seq_one_letter_code
_entity_poly.pdbx_strand_id
1 'polypeptide(L)'
;MILFPAIDLKDGQCVRLKLGDMDQATVYNADPAAQARAFEEQGFEWLHVVDLNGAFAGETVNGTAVDAILKATHNPVQLGGGIRALEHIENWLSRGLARVILGTVAVRDPALVIEACHKFPGRVAVGIDAKGGKVAVEGWAEASELGVIELAKKFEGAGVAAIIYTDIDRDGILTGINWDSTLELANAVSIPVIASGGLASMDDIRRLTQPDAHKLEGAISGRALYDGRIDPKEALALIRDARKGMNP
;
A
#
# COMPACT_ATOMS: atom_id res chain seq x y z
N MET A 1 10.70 -6.12 -7.95
CA MET A 1 9.25 -6.36 -7.92
C MET A 1 8.83 -7.18 -6.71
N ILE A 2 8.07 -6.61 -5.80
CA ILE A 2 7.68 -7.16 -4.49
C ILE A 2 6.17 -7.43 -4.48
N LEU A 3 5.73 -8.52 -3.84
CA LEU A 3 4.32 -8.74 -3.56
C LEU A 3 4.08 -8.37 -2.09
N PHE A 4 3.28 -7.34 -1.87
CA PHE A 4 2.99 -6.78 -0.55
C PHE A 4 1.66 -7.34 -0.02
N PRO A 5 1.66 -8.30 0.93
CA PRO A 5 0.44 -8.73 1.58
C PRO A 5 -0.13 -7.58 2.43
N ALA A 6 -1.44 -7.33 2.29
CA ALA A 6 -2.14 -6.26 2.97
C ALA A 6 -2.86 -6.73 4.25
N ILE A 7 -2.73 -5.95 5.31
CA ILE A 7 -3.51 -6.06 6.54
C ILE A 7 -4.24 -4.73 6.74
N ASP A 8 -5.55 -4.72 6.54
CA ASP A 8 -6.36 -3.56 6.89
C ASP A 8 -6.90 -3.76 8.31
N LEU A 9 -6.74 -2.74 9.15
CA LEU A 9 -7.12 -2.77 10.55
C LEU A 9 -8.42 -1.99 10.75
N LYS A 10 -9.43 -2.68 11.27
CA LYS A 10 -10.67 -2.09 11.76
C LYS A 10 -10.99 -2.64 13.14
N ASP A 11 -11.18 -1.74 14.10
CA ASP A 11 -11.53 -2.04 15.50
C ASP A 11 -10.60 -3.08 16.13
N GLY A 12 -9.30 -2.99 15.83
CA GLY A 12 -8.24 -3.88 16.29
C GLY A 12 -8.11 -5.20 15.53
N GLN A 13 -8.89 -5.44 14.47
CA GLN A 13 -8.96 -6.71 13.75
C GLN A 13 -8.51 -6.58 12.29
N CYS A 14 -8.03 -7.67 11.70
CA CYS A 14 -7.70 -7.75 10.27
C CYS A 14 -8.99 -7.96 9.47
N VAL A 15 -9.31 -6.98 8.64
CA VAL A 15 -10.51 -6.98 7.81
C VAL A 15 -10.16 -6.79 6.33
N ARG A 16 -11.16 -6.98 5.47
CA ARG A 16 -11.19 -6.35 4.14
C ARG A 16 -12.53 -5.68 3.94
N LEU A 17 -12.50 -4.49 3.33
CA LEU A 17 -13.69 -3.78 2.90
C LEU A 17 -14.02 -4.15 1.45
N LYS A 18 -15.31 -4.19 1.11
CA LYS A 18 -15.74 -4.24 -0.28
C LYS A 18 -15.85 -2.81 -0.80
N LEU A 19 -15.04 -2.44 -1.80
CA LEU A 19 -15.02 -1.07 -2.37
C LEU A 19 -14.81 0.03 -1.31
N GLY A 20 -14.04 -0.25 -0.25
CA GLY A 20 -13.77 0.73 0.81
C GLY A 20 -14.96 1.00 1.77
N ASP A 21 -16.07 0.28 1.65
CA ASP A 21 -17.24 0.47 2.51
C ASP A 21 -17.00 -0.13 3.91
N MET A 22 -16.93 0.76 4.92
CA MET A 22 -16.70 0.42 6.34
C MET A 22 -17.82 -0.44 6.96
N ASP A 23 -19.03 -0.36 6.43
CA ASP A 23 -20.17 -1.16 6.89
C ASP A 23 -20.17 -2.57 6.27
N GLN A 24 -19.39 -2.77 5.20
CA GLN A 24 -19.22 -4.06 4.52
C GLN A 24 -17.83 -4.67 4.77
N ALA A 25 -17.45 -4.72 6.05
CA ALA A 25 -16.20 -5.34 6.49
C ALA A 25 -16.37 -6.86 6.68
N THR A 26 -15.45 -7.64 6.10
CA THR A 26 -15.28 -9.07 6.43
C THR A 26 -14.07 -9.20 7.35
N VAL A 27 -14.26 -9.76 8.54
CA VAL A 27 -13.15 -10.08 9.46
C VAL A 27 -12.50 -11.38 9.00
N TYR A 28 -11.20 -11.32 8.68
CA TYR A 28 -10.42 -12.49 8.28
C TYR A 28 -9.60 -13.04 9.43
N ASN A 29 -9.11 -12.17 10.31
CA ASN A 29 -8.35 -12.57 11.48
C ASN A 29 -8.55 -11.56 12.61
N ALA A 30 -8.88 -12.04 13.81
CA ALA A 30 -9.04 -11.19 14.98
C ALA A 30 -7.71 -10.86 15.67
N ASP A 31 -6.61 -11.55 15.31
CA ASP A 31 -5.26 -11.33 15.86
C ASP A 31 -4.30 -10.78 14.77
N PRO A 32 -4.05 -9.46 14.76
CA PRO A 32 -3.12 -8.83 13.84
C PRO A 32 -1.69 -9.35 13.91
N ALA A 33 -1.22 -9.72 15.11
CA ALA A 33 0.12 -10.27 15.29
C ALA A 33 0.22 -11.68 14.68
N ALA A 34 -0.82 -12.50 14.84
CA ALA A 34 -0.89 -13.81 14.17
C ALA A 34 -0.95 -13.66 12.65
N GLN A 35 -1.71 -12.69 12.13
CA GLN A 35 -1.78 -12.44 10.69
C GLN A 35 -0.42 -12.03 10.10
N ALA A 36 0.32 -11.16 10.80
CA ALA A 36 1.66 -10.76 10.39
C ALA A 36 2.64 -11.94 10.34
N ARG A 37 2.67 -12.77 11.39
CA ARG A 37 3.49 -14.00 11.42
C ARG A 37 3.12 -14.94 10.28
N ALA A 38 1.84 -15.15 10.03
CA ALA A 38 1.38 -16.04 8.96
C ALA A 38 1.90 -15.58 7.57
N PHE A 39 1.93 -14.28 7.31
CA PHE A 39 2.50 -13.77 6.06
C PHE A 39 4.04 -13.90 6.02
N GLU A 40 4.74 -13.65 7.13
CA GLU A 40 6.19 -13.89 7.21
C GLU A 40 6.53 -15.37 6.97
N GLU A 41 5.81 -16.29 7.60
CA GLU A 41 5.99 -17.75 7.45
C GLU A 41 5.71 -18.24 6.02
N GLN A 42 4.82 -17.55 5.29
CA GLN A 42 4.55 -17.81 3.87
C GLN A 42 5.69 -17.31 2.95
N GLY A 43 6.63 -16.51 3.47
CA GLY A 43 7.81 -16.03 2.77
C GLY A 43 7.67 -14.64 2.14
N PHE A 44 6.66 -13.86 2.52
CA PHE A 44 6.56 -12.46 2.09
C PHE A 44 7.70 -11.63 2.70
N GLU A 45 8.18 -10.63 1.95
CA GLU A 45 9.36 -9.82 2.33
C GLU A 45 8.99 -8.47 2.95
N TRP A 46 7.72 -8.08 2.90
CA TRP A 46 7.18 -6.81 3.39
C TRP A 46 5.75 -7.03 3.90
N LEU A 47 5.26 -6.12 4.75
CA LEU A 47 3.84 -6.03 5.10
C LEU A 47 3.31 -4.64 4.77
N HIS A 48 2.15 -4.58 4.10
CA HIS A 48 1.38 -3.35 3.88
C HIS A 48 0.25 -3.28 4.91
N VAL A 49 0.25 -2.27 5.77
CA VAL A 49 -0.75 -2.14 6.84
C VAL A 49 -1.49 -0.82 6.68
N VAL A 50 -2.81 -0.86 6.84
CA VAL A 50 -3.67 0.33 6.81
C VAL A 50 -4.50 0.39 8.09
N ASP A 51 -4.37 1.48 8.85
CA ASP A 51 -5.31 1.82 9.91
C ASP A 51 -6.58 2.45 9.27
N LEU A 52 -7.61 1.65 9.03
CA LEU A 52 -8.83 2.13 8.38
C LEU A 52 -9.55 3.13 9.27
N ASN A 53 -9.76 2.80 10.56
CA ASN A 53 -10.39 3.74 11.49
C ASN A 53 -9.62 5.07 11.51
N GLY A 54 -8.29 5.02 11.52
CA GLY A 54 -7.48 6.22 11.51
C GLY A 54 -7.50 7.00 10.20
N ALA A 55 -7.64 6.33 9.06
CA ALA A 55 -7.84 6.99 7.77
C ALA A 55 -9.09 7.89 7.78
N PHE A 56 -10.20 7.41 8.37
CA PHE A 56 -11.45 8.16 8.52
C PHE A 56 -11.43 9.18 9.66
N ALA A 57 -10.86 8.84 10.83
CA ALA A 57 -10.81 9.73 11.98
C ALA A 57 -9.78 10.86 11.81
N GLY A 58 -8.75 10.64 11.00
CA GLY A 58 -7.66 11.58 10.77
C GLY A 58 -6.53 11.54 11.80
N GLU A 59 -6.57 10.58 12.72
CA GLU A 59 -5.53 10.27 13.69
C GLU A 59 -5.43 8.76 13.85
N THR A 60 -4.32 8.25 14.37
CA THR A 60 -4.17 6.80 14.62
C THR A 60 -5.20 6.31 15.64
N VAL A 61 -5.92 5.24 15.30
CA VAL A 61 -6.88 4.56 16.19
C VAL A 61 -6.40 3.15 16.55
N ASN A 62 -5.82 2.42 15.59
CA ASN A 62 -5.40 1.02 15.78
C ASN A 62 -3.95 0.87 16.25
N GLY A 63 -3.44 1.83 17.04
CA GLY A 63 -2.03 1.88 17.43
C GLY A 63 -1.53 0.60 18.14
N THR A 64 -2.35 0.04 19.05
CA THR A 64 -2.01 -1.21 19.75
C THR A 64 -1.91 -2.42 18.81
N ALA A 65 -2.76 -2.49 17.79
CA ALA A 65 -2.71 -3.57 16.79
C ALA A 65 -1.44 -3.47 15.93
N VAL A 66 -1.06 -2.25 15.52
CA VAL A 66 0.18 -2.01 14.77
C VAL A 66 1.40 -2.35 15.63
N ASP A 67 1.44 -1.93 16.91
CA ASP A 67 2.53 -2.30 17.83
C ASP A 67 2.65 -3.83 17.99
N ALA A 68 1.52 -4.55 17.98
CA ALA A 68 1.49 -6.01 18.05
C ALA A 68 2.05 -6.65 16.76
N ILE A 69 1.72 -6.11 15.59
CA ILE A 69 2.30 -6.52 14.29
C ILE A 69 3.82 -6.34 14.31
N LEU A 70 4.31 -5.14 14.67
CA LEU A 70 5.74 -4.82 14.66
C LEU A 70 6.57 -5.72 15.57
N LYS A 71 6.00 -6.19 16.69
CA LYS A 71 6.67 -7.13 17.60
C LYS A 71 6.66 -8.58 17.12
N ALA A 72 5.77 -8.91 16.19
CA ALA A 72 5.48 -10.27 15.80
C ALA A 72 6.21 -10.71 14.53
N THR A 73 6.78 -9.78 13.76
CA THR A 73 7.39 -10.02 12.45
C THR A 73 8.74 -9.35 12.32
N HIS A 74 9.67 -9.95 11.58
CA HIS A 74 10.92 -9.28 11.19
C HIS A 74 10.79 -8.53 9.86
N ASN A 75 9.71 -8.77 9.11
CA ASN A 75 9.46 -8.07 7.87
C ASN A 75 9.36 -6.55 8.07
N PRO A 76 9.94 -5.75 7.17
CA PRO A 76 9.66 -4.32 7.12
C PRO A 76 8.17 -4.07 6.91
N VAL A 77 7.62 -3.16 7.70
CA VAL A 77 6.21 -2.79 7.67
C VAL A 77 6.06 -1.37 7.13
N GLN A 78 5.13 -1.18 6.20
CA GLN A 78 4.65 0.14 5.79
C GLN A 78 3.25 0.39 6.34
N LEU A 79 2.99 1.59 6.87
CA LEU A 79 1.71 1.94 7.51
C LEU A 79 1.10 3.19 6.90
N GLY A 80 -0.17 3.11 6.53
CA GLY A 80 -1.03 4.24 6.20
C GLY A 80 -2.23 4.35 7.14
N GLY A 81 -2.93 5.48 7.09
CA GLY A 81 -4.14 5.75 7.89
C GLY A 81 -3.89 6.67 9.08
N GLY A 82 -4.49 7.87 9.06
CA GLY A 82 -4.45 8.82 10.20
C GLY A 82 -3.10 9.54 10.44
N ILE A 83 -2.12 9.41 9.55
CA ILE A 83 -0.82 10.08 9.67
C ILE A 83 -0.88 11.44 8.96
N ARG A 84 -0.98 12.52 9.72
CA ARG A 84 -1.21 13.89 9.22
C ARG A 84 -0.23 14.95 9.73
N ALA A 85 0.72 14.58 10.59
CA ALA A 85 1.65 15.52 11.23
C ALA A 85 3.05 14.89 11.34
N LEU A 86 4.08 15.74 11.37
CA LEU A 86 5.49 15.29 11.40
C LEU A 86 5.81 14.50 12.68
N GLU A 87 5.17 14.84 13.78
CA GLU A 87 5.28 14.15 15.07
C GLU A 87 4.70 12.74 14.99
N HIS A 88 3.61 12.54 14.23
CA HIS A 88 3.03 11.21 14.03
C HIS A 88 3.98 10.32 13.21
N ILE A 89 4.61 10.91 12.19
CA ILE A 89 5.62 10.23 11.35
C ILE A 89 6.81 9.80 12.23
N GLU A 90 7.37 10.73 13.00
CA GLU A 90 8.51 10.47 13.87
C GLU A 90 8.20 9.38 14.92
N ASN A 91 7.03 9.47 15.57
CA ASN A 91 6.57 8.49 16.55
C ASN A 91 6.52 7.08 15.93
N TRP A 92 5.90 6.93 14.76
CA TRP A 92 5.81 5.62 14.10
C TRP A 92 7.17 5.08 13.66
N LEU A 93 8.01 5.91 13.05
CA LEU A 93 9.34 5.49 12.62
C LEU A 93 10.23 5.08 13.80
N SER A 94 10.12 5.78 14.95
CA SER A 94 10.88 5.45 16.17
C SER A 94 10.50 4.09 16.78
N ARG A 95 9.30 3.58 16.48
CA ARG A 95 8.81 2.26 16.93
C ARG A 95 9.27 1.10 16.05
N GLY A 96 10.05 1.39 14.99
CA GLY A 96 10.56 0.38 14.07
C GLY A 96 9.76 0.22 12.77
N LEU A 97 8.75 1.06 12.53
CA LEU A 97 8.03 1.06 11.25
C LEU A 97 8.99 1.41 10.10
N ALA A 98 9.06 0.59 9.05
CA ALA A 98 9.99 0.81 7.95
C ALA A 98 9.58 1.97 7.04
N ARG A 99 8.28 2.22 6.82
CA ARG A 99 7.83 3.30 5.93
C ARG A 99 6.46 3.83 6.35
N VAL A 100 6.29 5.15 6.45
CA VAL A 100 4.96 5.76 6.59
C VAL A 100 4.35 6.02 5.21
N ILE A 101 3.04 5.96 5.09
CA ILE A 101 2.28 6.24 3.86
C ILE A 101 1.43 7.48 4.11
N LEU A 102 1.71 8.53 3.34
CA LEU A 102 1.01 9.80 3.41
C LEU A 102 0.03 9.91 2.24
N GLY A 103 -1.26 9.74 2.51
CA GLY A 103 -2.33 9.84 1.52
C GLY A 103 -2.91 11.24 1.45
N THR A 104 -4.02 11.48 2.16
CA THR A 104 -4.74 12.77 2.18
C THR A 104 -3.84 13.99 2.42
N VAL A 105 -2.85 13.88 3.31
CA VAL A 105 -1.93 14.98 3.60
C VAL A 105 -1.02 15.32 2.41
N ALA A 106 -0.72 14.37 1.52
CA ALA A 106 0.03 14.66 0.30
C ALA A 106 -0.74 15.57 -0.66
N VAL A 107 -2.08 15.57 -0.61
CA VAL A 107 -2.90 16.49 -1.40
C VAL A 107 -3.08 17.83 -0.68
N ARG A 108 -3.39 17.78 0.63
CA ARG A 108 -3.75 18.97 1.41
C ARG A 108 -2.54 19.80 1.86
N ASP A 109 -1.43 19.15 2.18
CA ASP A 109 -0.18 19.78 2.61
C ASP A 109 1.05 19.05 2.03
N PRO A 110 1.36 19.27 0.73
CA PRO A 110 2.54 18.69 0.10
C PRO A 110 3.86 19.11 0.78
N ALA A 111 3.90 20.26 1.46
CA ALA A 111 5.11 20.75 2.11
C ALA A 111 5.52 19.85 3.28
N LEU A 112 4.55 19.36 4.06
CA LEU A 112 4.79 18.36 5.11
C LEU A 112 5.46 17.09 4.55
N VAL A 113 5.02 16.61 3.39
CA VAL A 113 5.60 15.40 2.77
C VAL A 113 7.06 15.63 2.40
N ILE A 114 7.36 16.77 1.78
CA ILE A 114 8.73 17.14 1.40
C ILE A 114 9.61 17.28 2.64
N GLU A 115 9.13 17.96 3.69
CA GLU A 115 9.83 18.07 4.97
C GLU A 115 10.10 16.69 5.60
N ALA A 116 9.09 15.82 5.62
CA ALA A 116 9.22 14.46 6.15
C ALA A 116 10.24 13.64 5.35
N CYS A 117 10.29 13.77 4.03
CA CYS A 117 11.29 13.09 3.20
C CYS A 117 12.72 13.57 3.49
N HIS A 118 12.91 14.88 3.70
CA HIS A 118 14.21 15.42 4.10
C HIS A 118 14.64 14.94 5.49
N LYS A 119 13.71 14.89 6.45
CA LYS A 119 14.00 14.46 7.83
C LYS A 119 14.18 12.94 7.95
N PHE A 120 13.46 12.17 7.12
CA PHE A 120 13.45 10.70 7.16
C PHE A 120 13.67 10.08 5.76
N PRO A 121 14.89 10.22 5.18
CA PRO A 121 15.16 9.78 3.81
C PRO A 121 14.84 8.30 3.57
N GLY A 122 14.09 8.00 2.51
CA GLY A 122 13.71 6.64 2.14
C GLY A 122 12.62 5.99 3.02
N ARG A 123 12.03 6.74 3.97
CA ARG A 123 11.05 6.21 4.94
C ARG A 123 9.62 6.74 4.73
N VAL A 124 9.38 7.51 3.67
CA VAL A 124 8.08 8.11 3.35
C VAL A 124 7.62 7.64 1.98
N ALA A 125 6.43 7.07 1.91
CA ALA A 125 5.69 6.80 0.67
C ALA A 125 4.48 7.74 0.57
N VAL A 126 4.04 8.00 -0.65
CA VAL A 126 2.80 8.74 -0.94
C VAL A 126 1.73 7.76 -1.40
N GLY A 127 0.56 7.82 -0.78
CA GLY A 127 -0.63 7.11 -1.24
C GLY A 127 -1.43 8.00 -2.19
N ILE A 128 -1.70 7.50 -3.40
CA ILE A 128 -2.58 8.16 -4.38
C ILE A 128 -3.71 7.20 -4.69
N ASP A 129 -4.84 7.41 -4.04
CA ASP A 129 -6.07 6.69 -4.32
C ASP A 129 -6.84 7.42 -5.42
N ALA A 130 -7.28 6.70 -6.44
CA ALA A 130 -7.90 7.29 -7.62
C ALA A 130 -9.23 6.63 -7.95
N LYS A 131 -10.19 7.49 -8.33
CA LYS A 131 -11.51 7.08 -8.82
C LYS A 131 -11.79 7.79 -10.14
N GLY A 132 -12.06 7.04 -11.20
CA GLY A 132 -12.21 7.60 -12.55
C GLY A 132 -11.03 8.48 -12.99
N GLY A 133 -9.80 8.17 -12.58
CA GLY A 133 -8.58 8.92 -12.93
C GLY A 133 -8.32 10.20 -12.12
N LYS A 134 -9.18 10.55 -11.16
CA LYS A 134 -9.00 11.69 -10.25
C LYS A 134 -8.62 11.21 -8.85
N VAL A 135 -7.82 12.00 -8.15
CA VAL A 135 -7.39 11.67 -6.79
C VAL A 135 -8.57 11.78 -5.82
N ALA A 136 -8.73 10.79 -4.94
CA ALA A 136 -9.67 10.81 -3.83
C ALA A 136 -8.93 10.97 -2.49
N VAL A 137 -9.54 11.68 -1.54
CA VAL A 137 -9.00 11.96 -0.20
C VAL A 137 -10.03 11.64 0.89
N GLU A 138 -9.63 11.75 2.16
CA GLU A 138 -10.48 11.47 3.33
C GLU A 138 -11.09 10.06 3.32
N GLY A 139 -10.25 9.03 3.21
CA GLY A 139 -10.73 7.63 3.16
C GLY A 139 -11.65 7.36 1.97
N TRP A 140 -11.41 8.05 0.84
CA TRP A 140 -12.16 7.97 -0.42
C TRP A 140 -13.51 8.72 -0.43
N ALA A 141 -13.79 9.52 0.61
CA ALA A 141 -15.04 10.27 0.71
C ALA A 141 -15.09 11.52 -0.18
N GLU A 142 -13.94 12.16 -0.47
CA GLU A 142 -13.88 13.43 -1.18
C GLU A 142 -13.05 13.31 -2.48
N ALA A 143 -13.58 13.78 -3.61
CA ALA A 143 -12.85 13.83 -4.86
C ALA A 143 -12.08 15.16 -4.99
N SER A 144 -10.80 15.07 -5.35
CA SER A 144 -9.98 16.23 -5.71
C SER A 144 -10.11 16.56 -7.20
N GLU A 145 -9.86 17.81 -7.58
CA GLU A 145 -9.69 18.21 -8.98
C GLU A 145 -8.33 17.78 -9.56
N LEU A 146 -7.38 17.39 -8.70
CA LEU A 146 -6.03 17.02 -9.12
C LEU A 146 -5.98 15.67 -9.85
N GLY A 147 -5.23 15.64 -10.95
CA GLY A 147 -4.91 14.41 -11.65
C GLY A 147 -3.84 13.60 -10.92
N VAL A 148 -3.89 12.28 -11.06
CA VAL A 148 -2.94 11.33 -10.44
C VAL A 148 -1.48 11.65 -10.80
N ILE A 149 -1.20 11.82 -12.09
CA ILE A 149 0.16 12.11 -12.60
C ILE A 149 0.64 13.50 -12.15
N GLU A 150 -0.27 14.48 -12.12
CA GLU A 150 0.06 15.83 -11.67
C GLU A 150 0.49 15.82 -10.20
N LEU A 151 -0.26 15.12 -9.34
CA LEU A 151 0.09 14.97 -7.93
C LEU A 151 1.44 14.26 -7.77
N ALA A 152 1.63 13.13 -8.47
CA ALA A 152 2.86 12.36 -8.39
C ALA A 152 4.11 13.19 -8.75
N LYS A 153 4.02 14.00 -9.81
CA LYS A 153 5.12 14.88 -10.24
C LYS A 153 5.50 15.96 -9.23
N LYS A 154 4.60 16.35 -8.31
CA LYS A 154 4.93 17.32 -7.25
C LYS A 154 5.98 16.79 -6.27
N PHE A 155 6.14 15.47 -6.19
CA PHE A 155 7.08 14.83 -5.27
C PHE A 155 8.38 14.36 -5.94
N GLU A 156 8.54 14.61 -7.25
CA GLU A 156 9.80 14.33 -7.95
C GLU A 156 10.97 15.07 -7.27
N GLY A 157 12.05 14.34 -7.01
CA GLY A 157 13.24 14.88 -6.34
C GLY A 157 13.08 15.18 -4.84
N ALA A 158 11.89 15.02 -4.25
CA ALA A 158 11.67 15.28 -2.83
C ALA A 158 12.19 14.16 -1.91
N GLY A 159 12.51 12.98 -2.45
CA GLY A 159 12.96 11.82 -1.67
C GLY A 159 11.85 10.87 -1.24
N VAL A 160 10.67 10.96 -1.85
CA VAL A 160 9.60 9.96 -1.69
C VAL A 160 10.11 8.59 -2.15
N ALA A 161 9.99 7.60 -1.27
CA ALA A 161 10.54 6.26 -1.48
C ALA A 161 9.71 5.44 -2.47
N ALA A 162 8.38 5.65 -2.49
CA ALA A 162 7.46 5.00 -3.41
C ALA A 162 6.13 5.76 -3.48
N ILE A 163 5.44 5.61 -4.61
CA ILE A 163 4.03 5.97 -4.76
C ILE A 163 3.21 4.69 -4.74
N ILE A 164 2.23 4.63 -3.86
CA ILE A 164 1.23 3.56 -3.83
C ILE A 164 0.02 4.09 -4.58
N TYR A 165 -0.25 3.50 -5.74
CA TYR A 165 -1.39 3.88 -6.57
C TYR A 165 -2.53 2.88 -6.38
N THR A 166 -3.65 3.35 -5.83
CA THR A 166 -4.84 2.52 -5.62
C THR A 166 -5.94 2.90 -6.60
N ASP A 167 -6.35 1.98 -7.46
CA ASP A 167 -7.59 2.14 -8.22
C ASP A 167 -8.79 1.72 -7.35
N ILE A 168 -9.53 2.71 -6.85
CA ILE A 168 -10.67 2.53 -5.94
C ILE A 168 -11.80 1.74 -6.61
N ASP A 169 -12.02 1.95 -7.91
CA ASP A 169 -13.11 1.30 -8.63
C ASP A 169 -12.89 -0.21 -8.79
N ARG A 170 -11.66 -0.69 -8.51
CA ARG A 170 -11.26 -2.10 -8.58
C ARG A 170 -10.95 -2.72 -7.23
N ASP A 171 -10.85 -1.92 -6.16
CA ASP A 171 -10.40 -2.45 -4.88
C ASP A 171 -11.45 -3.33 -4.20
N GLY A 172 -10.99 -4.47 -3.68
CA GLY A 172 -11.84 -5.46 -3.03
C GLY A 172 -12.84 -6.21 -3.93
N ILE A 173 -12.89 -5.94 -5.25
CA ILE A 173 -13.83 -6.62 -6.18
C ILE A 173 -13.18 -7.64 -7.12
N LEU A 174 -11.85 -7.82 -7.05
CA LEU A 174 -11.10 -8.89 -7.70
C LEU A 174 -11.25 -8.93 -9.23
N THR A 175 -11.13 -7.75 -9.87
CA THR A 175 -11.28 -7.55 -11.33
C THR A 175 -9.95 -7.36 -12.07
N GLY A 176 -8.80 -7.58 -11.41
CA GLY A 176 -7.45 -7.35 -11.93
C GLY A 176 -6.99 -5.90 -11.75
N ILE A 177 -5.68 -5.70 -11.72
CA ILE A 177 -5.03 -4.38 -11.64
C ILE A 177 -5.42 -3.53 -12.86
N ASN A 178 -5.57 -2.22 -12.66
CA ASN A 178 -5.63 -1.26 -13.76
C ASN A 178 -4.25 -1.04 -14.38
N TRP A 179 -3.83 -1.97 -15.25
CA TRP A 179 -2.50 -1.96 -15.86
C TRP A 179 -2.23 -0.68 -16.64
N ASP A 180 -3.20 -0.19 -17.42
CA ASP A 180 -3.01 0.99 -18.25
C ASP A 180 -2.70 2.22 -17.40
N SER A 181 -3.55 2.55 -16.42
CA SER A 181 -3.32 3.72 -15.55
C SER A 181 -2.08 3.56 -14.65
N THR A 182 -1.82 2.33 -14.16
CA THR A 182 -0.65 2.06 -13.31
C THR A 182 0.65 2.24 -14.08
N LEU A 183 0.73 1.71 -15.31
CA LEU A 183 1.91 1.82 -16.17
C LEU A 183 2.04 3.24 -16.72
N GLU A 184 0.95 3.93 -17.02
CA GLU A 184 0.98 5.34 -17.41
C GLU A 184 1.62 6.20 -16.31
N LEU A 185 1.17 6.03 -15.06
CA LEU A 185 1.77 6.71 -13.91
C LEU A 185 3.25 6.34 -13.76
N ALA A 186 3.58 5.05 -13.71
CA ALA A 186 4.96 4.59 -13.57
C ALA A 186 5.86 5.13 -14.68
N ASN A 187 5.35 5.30 -15.90
CA ASN A 187 6.09 5.90 -17.00
C ASN A 187 6.29 7.40 -16.89
N ALA A 188 5.38 8.11 -16.22
CA ALA A 188 5.41 9.55 -16.07
C ALA A 188 6.33 10.07 -14.95
N VAL A 189 6.78 9.19 -14.04
CA VAL A 189 7.63 9.53 -12.89
C VAL A 189 8.87 8.63 -12.80
N SER A 190 9.88 9.11 -12.06
CA SER A 190 11.07 8.37 -11.66
C SER A 190 10.89 7.65 -10.33
N ILE A 191 9.95 8.12 -9.50
CA ILE A 191 9.61 7.52 -8.21
C ILE A 191 9.06 6.10 -8.43
N PRO A 192 9.51 5.09 -7.67
CA PRO A 192 8.98 3.73 -7.78
C PRO A 192 7.47 3.68 -7.51
N VAL A 193 6.73 2.94 -8.34
CA VAL A 193 5.26 2.79 -8.21
C VAL A 193 4.91 1.39 -7.73
N ILE A 194 4.04 1.32 -6.72
CA ILE A 194 3.44 0.10 -6.19
C ILE A 194 1.97 0.08 -6.58
N ALA A 195 1.56 -0.94 -7.35
CA ALA A 195 0.17 -1.11 -7.77
C ALA A 195 -0.71 -1.56 -6.60
N SER A 196 -1.90 -1.00 -6.45
CA SER A 196 -2.90 -1.38 -5.46
C SER A 196 -4.30 -1.27 -6.08
N GLY A 197 -5.27 -1.99 -5.50
CA GLY A 197 -6.63 -2.05 -6.03
C GLY A 197 -6.76 -3.05 -7.19
N GLY A 198 -7.42 -4.18 -6.90
CA GLY A 198 -7.89 -5.10 -7.95
C GLY A 198 -7.03 -6.33 -8.22
N LEU A 199 -5.84 -6.48 -7.66
CA LEU A 199 -5.04 -7.72 -7.82
C LEU A 199 -5.88 -8.94 -7.36
N ALA A 200 -6.14 -9.87 -8.29
CA ALA A 200 -7.24 -10.82 -8.18
C ALA A 200 -6.83 -12.30 -8.26
N SER A 201 -5.76 -12.63 -8.99
CA SER A 201 -5.42 -14.03 -9.30
C SER A 201 -3.94 -14.27 -9.61
N MET A 202 -3.58 -15.54 -9.79
CA MET A 202 -2.26 -15.94 -10.31
C MET A 202 -1.97 -15.41 -11.72
N ASP A 203 -2.99 -15.07 -12.52
CA ASP A 203 -2.77 -14.45 -13.83
C ASP A 203 -2.29 -13.00 -13.70
N ASP A 204 -2.77 -12.27 -12.70
CA ASP A 204 -2.21 -10.95 -12.37
C ASP A 204 -0.75 -11.07 -11.93
N ILE A 205 -0.39 -12.13 -11.18
CA ILE A 205 1.00 -12.39 -10.80
C ILE A 205 1.87 -12.65 -12.04
N ARG A 206 1.40 -13.45 -13.00
CA ARG A 206 2.11 -13.69 -14.27
C ARG A 206 2.19 -12.43 -15.15
N ARG A 207 1.17 -11.59 -15.10
CA ARG A 207 1.16 -10.29 -15.79
C ARG A 207 2.16 -9.32 -15.15
N LEU A 208 2.28 -9.35 -13.82
CA LEU A 208 3.25 -8.58 -13.06
C LEU A 208 4.69 -8.95 -13.47
N THR A 209 4.98 -10.21 -13.82
CA THR A 209 6.32 -10.61 -14.29
C THR A 209 6.71 -10.16 -15.70
N GLN A 210 5.81 -9.52 -16.45
CA GLN A 210 6.09 -9.08 -17.82
C GLN A 210 7.03 -7.86 -17.88
N PRO A 211 7.81 -7.68 -18.97
CA PRO A 211 8.86 -6.64 -19.04
C PRO A 211 8.42 -5.21 -18.79
N ASP A 212 7.23 -4.83 -19.24
CA ASP A 212 6.69 -3.48 -19.04
C ASP A 212 6.34 -3.19 -17.57
N ALA A 213 5.95 -4.22 -16.82
CA ALA A 213 5.67 -4.15 -15.39
C ALA A 213 6.94 -4.12 -14.52
N HIS A 214 8.14 -4.34 -15.09
CA HIS A 214 9.41 -4.29 -14.34
C HIS A 214 9.72 -2.90 -13.78
N LYS A 215 9.10 -1.84 -14.34
CA LYS A 215 9.18 -0.48 -13.82
C LYS A 215 8.45 -0.32 -12.47
N LEU A 216 7.55 -1.23 -12.14
CA LEU A 216 6.85 -1.24 -10.85
C LEU A 216 7.76 -1.82 -9.76
N GLU A 217 7.73 -1.19 -8.59
CA GLU A 217 8.37 -1.74 -7.39
C GLU A 217 7.66 -3.03 -6.96
N GLY A 218 6.34 -3.11 -7.18
CA GLY A 218 5.54 -4.25 -6.76
C GLY A 218 4.05 -4.04 -6.89
N ALA A 219 3.30 -4.94 -6.26
CA ALA A 219 1.86 -4.84 -6.14
C ALA A 219 1.39 -5.26 -4.75
N ILE A 220 0.33 -4.64 -4.27
CA ILE A 220 -0.34 -4.95 -3.02
C ILE A 220 -1.46 -5.95 -3.28
N SER A 221 -1.52 -6.98 -2.45
CA SER A 221 -2.57 -7.99 -2.47
C SER A 221 -3.12 -8.17 -1.06
N GLY A 222 -4.43 -8.06 -0.90
CA GLY A 222 -5.07 -8.47 0.34
C GLY A 222 -6.14 -9.51 0.09
N ARG A 223 -7.32 -9.10 -0.40
CA ARG A 223 -8.47 -10.01 -0.52
C ARG A 223 -8.15 -11.29 -1.31
N ALA A 224 -7.40 -11.19 -2.42
CA ALA A 224 -7.04 -12.35 -3.22
C ALA A 224 -6.14 -13.36 -2.47
N LEU A 225 -5.30 -12.91 -1.53
CA LEU A 225 -4.53 -13.79 -0.66
C LEU A 225 -5.41 -14.42 0.41
N TYR A 226 -6.25 -13.63 1.08
CA TYR A 226 -7.16 -14.16 2.10
C TYR A 226 -8.16 -15.17 1.56
N ASP A 227 -8.70 -14.93 0.36
CA ASP A 227 -9.66 -15.81 -0.31
C ASP A 227 -8.98 -17.03 -0.99
N GLY A 228 -7.66 -17.18 -0.86
CA GLY A 228 -6.89 -18.31 -1.42
C GLY A 228 -6.84 -18.34 -2.95
N ARG A 229 -7.15 -17.23 -3.62
CA ARG A 229 -7.08 -17.11 -5.10
C ARG A 229 -5.66 -17.01 -5.63
N ILE A 230 -4.73 -16.63 -4.75
CA ILE A 230 -3.31 -16.57 -5.01
C ILE A 230 -2.65 -17.50 -4.01
N ASP A 231 -1.99 -18.53 -4.53
CA ASP A 231 -1.12 -19.36 -3.72
C ASP A 231 0.17 -18.58 -3.42
N PRO A 232 0.48 -18.27 -2.14
CA PRO A 232 1.64 -17.46 -1.79
C PRO A 232 2.95 -18.09 -2.29
N LYS A 233 3.08 -19.42 -2.20
CA LYS A 233 4.31 -20.13 -2.55
C LYS A 233 4.57 -20.09 -4.05
N GLU A 234 3.55 -20.34 -4.87
CA GLU A 234 3.64 -20.23 -6.33
C GLU A 234 3.91 -18.79 -6.75
N ALA A 235 3.18 -17.82 -6.18
CA ALA A 235 3.32 -16.41 -6.54
C ALA A 235 4.73 -15.87 -6.24
N LEU A 236 5.25 -16.15 -5.04
CA LEU A 236 6.59 -15.74 -4.64
C LEU A 236 7.67 -16.45 -5.45
N ALA A 237 7.49 -17.72 -5.81
CA ALA A 237 8.42 -18.43 -6.69
C ALA A 237 8.49 -17.79 -8.08
N LEU A 238 7.34 -17.51 -8.70
CA LEU A 238 7.27 -16.83 -10.01
C LEU A 238 7.96 -15.46 -9.98
N ILE A 239 7.68 -14.65 -8.97
CA ILE A 239 8.29 -13.33 -8.82
C ILE A 239 9.81 -13.45 -8.63
N ARG A 240 10.27 -14.39 -7.80
CA ARG A 240 11.71 -14.62 -7.57
C ARG A 240 12.43 -15.03 -8.86
N ASP A 241 11.82 -15.90 -9.65
CA ASP A 241 12.45 -16.39 -10.88
C ASP A 241 12.46 -15.30 -11.97
N ALA A 242 11.41 -14.48 -12.05
CA ALA A 242 11.41 -13.28 -12.89
C ALA A 242 12.52 -12.30 -12.48
N ARG A 243 12.78 -12.10 -11.18
CA ARG A 243 13.89 -11.25 -10.69
C ARG A 243 15.25 -11.75 -11.15
N LYS A 244 15.50 -13.06 -11.16
CA LYS A 244 16.77 -13.63 -11.63
C LYS A 244 17.02 -13.36 -13.10
N GLY A 245 15.96 -13.39 -13.93
CA GLY A 245 16.06 -13.11 -15.37
C GLY A 245 16.32 -11.65 -15.72
N MET A 246 16.18 -10.72 -14.76
CA MET A 246 16.41 -9.27 -14.97
C MET A 246 17.85 -8.82 -14.67
N ASN A 247 18.67 -9.64 -14.03
CA ASN A 247 20.10 -9.37 -13.81
C ASN A 247 20.92 -10.16 -14.84
N PRO A 248 21.32 -9.57 -15.98
CA PRO A 248 22.35 -10.14 -16.84
C PRO A 248 23.73 -10.12 -16.20
#